data_AF-A0A4V1Q450-F1
#
_entry.id   AF-A0A4V1Q450-F1
#
_cell.length_a   1.000
_cell.length_b   1.000
_cell.length_c   1.000
_cell.angle_alpha   90.00
_cell.angle_beta   90.00
_cell.angle_gamma   90.00
#
_symmetry.space_group_name_H-M   'P 1'
#
loop_
_entity.id
_entity.type
_entity.pdbx_description
1 polymer ?
#
loop_
_entity_poly.entity_id
_entity_poly.type
_entity_poly.pdbx_seq_one_letter_code
_entity_poly.pdbx_strand_id
1 'polypeptide(L)'
;PPLEDLQAPYAFYHKSLFDFLDDISRSGPFYLGYRLRSDFVCEKYMAVVRDKCFKLGEADQSLLSRYFHFRLFPPAPFYMTGPSMSDFDLPAANVEWWVRATAFHRNSQSLDYAFNGVHASCQWFRCTPLCKRWQSIILRVCRSENWQVPSAVRLLLIRFNKSKHTPFYPPQNTRNLCSCRQNVL
;
A
#
# COMPACT_ATOMS: atom_id res chain seq x y z
N PRO A 1 -9.57 -18.91 -32.09
CA PRO A 1 -10.62 -19.79 -32.65
C PRO A 1 -11.14 -19.23 -33.99
N PRO A 2 -11.76 -20.06 -34.85
CA PRO A 2 -12.60 -19.58 -35.94
C PRO A 2 -13.74 -18.71 -35.41
N LEU A 3 -14.33 -17.85 -36.25
CA LEU A 3 -15.40 -16.93 -35.84
C LEU A 3 -16.70 -17.64 -35.42
N GLU A 4 -16.86 -18.91 -35.81
CA GLU A 4 -18.06 -19.73 -35.63
C GLU A 4 -18.08 -20.56 -34.33
N ASP A 5 -16.97 -20.58 -33.56
CA ASP A 5 -16.84 -21.42 -32.35
C ASP A 5 -17.52 -20.78 -31.14
N LEU A 6 -18.86 -20.83 -31.12
CA LEU A 6 -19.71 -20.31 -30.06
C LEU A 6 -19.82 -21.24 -28.83
N GLN A 7 -19.21 -22.43 -28.84
CA GLN A 7 -19.25 -23.37 -27.71
C GLN A 7 -18.05 -23.24 -26.77
N ALA A 8 -16.92 -22.74 -27.23
CA ALA A 8 -15.82 -22.39 -26.35
C ALA A 8 -16.25 -21.29 -25.37
N PRO A 9 -16.17 -21.48 -24.04
CA PRO A 9 -16.47 -20.42 -23.10
C PRO A 9 -15.42 -19.31 -23.24
N TYR A 10 -15.83 -18.20 -23.86
CA TYR A 10 -15.04 -16.96 -23.95
C TYR A 10 -14.87 -16.31 -22.57
N ALA A 11 -14.01 -16.90 -21.75
CA ALA A 11 -13.50 -16.25 -20.56
C ALA A 11 -12.60 -15.09 -21.01
N PHE A 12 -12.95 -13.86 -20.62
CA PHE A 12 -12.01 -12.74 -20.67
C PHE A 12 -10.85 -13.04 -19.72
N TYR A 13 -9.79 -13.64 -20.25
CA TYR A 13 -8.55 -13.91 -19.52
C TYR A 13 -7.79 -12.59 -19.35
N HIS A 14 -8.34 -11.70 -18.53
CA HIS A 14 -7.73 -10.43 -18.15
C HIS A 14 -6.55 -10.67 -17.18
N LYS A 15 -5.48 -11.26 -17.73
CA LYS A 15 -4.12 -10.98 -17.26
C LYS A 15 -3.95 -9.46 -17.35
N SER A 16 -3.60 -8.86 -16.22
CA SER A 16 -3.34 -7.42 -16.14
C SER A 16 -2.13 -7.06 -17.02
N LEU A 17 -1.93 -5.76 -17.25
CA LEU A 17 -0.70 -5.27 -17.88
C LEU A 17 0.56 -5.76 -17.13
N PHE A 18 0.49 -5.94 -15.81
CA PHE A 18 1.58 -6.51 -15.02
C PHE A 18 1.86 -7.96 -15.40
N ASP A 19 0.81 -8.79 -15.53
CA ASP A 19 0.92 -10.21 -15.88
C ASP A 19 1.36 -10.43 -17.34
N PHE A 20 1.22 -9.41 -18.19
CA PHE A 20 1.86 -9.35 -19.50
C PHE A 20 3.35 -9.04 -19.38
N LEU A 21 3.70 -7.96 -18.67
CA LEU A 21 5.08 -7.49 -18.53
C LEU A 21 5.98 -8.40 -17.66
N ASP A 22 5.42 -9.28 -16.84
CA ASP A 22 6.15 -10.32 -16.07
C ASP A 22 6.61 -11.51 -16.92
N ASP A 23 5.92 -11.74 -18.03
CA ASP A 23 6.07 -12.97 -18.79
C ASP A 23 6.95 -12.68 -20.02
N ILE A 24 8.24 -12.97 -19.90
CA ILE A 24 9.23 -12.74 -20.97
C ILE A 24 8.84 -13.46 -22.28
N SER A 25 8.13 -14.59 -22.19
CA SER A 25 7.65 -15.34 -23.37
C SER A 25 6.51 -14.63 -24.10
N ARG A 26 5.78 -13.74 -23.42
CA ARG A 26 4.66 -12.97 -23.98
C ARG A 26 5.03 -11.53 -24.31
N SER A 27 5.90 -10.91 -23.53
CA SER A 27 6.27 -9.50 -23.64
C SER A 27 7.53 -9.26 -24.47
N GLY A 28 8.41 -10.27 -24.62
CA GLY A 28 9.64 -10.16 -25.41
C GLY A 28 10.49 -8.94 -25.01
N PRO A 29 10.73 -7.97 -25.91
CA PRO A 29 11.50 -6.77 -25.59
C PRO A 29 10.83 -5.84 -24.57
N PHE A 30 9.52 -6.01 -24.31
CA PHE A 30 8.78 -5.26 -23.29
C PHE A 30 8.79 -5.95 -21.92
N TYR A 31 9.56 -7.02 -21.73
CA TYR A 31 9.71 -7.66 -20.42
C TYR A 31 10.26 -6.66 -19.39
N LEU A 32 9.50 -6.46 -18.32
CA LEU A 32 9.92 -5.64 -17.18
C LEU A 32 9.94 -6.51 -15.93
N GLY A 33 11.15 -6.87 -15.51
CA GLY A 33 11.37 -7.59 -14.26
C GLY A 33 10.67 -6.90 -13.08
N TYR A 34 10.22 -7.69 -12.11
CA TYR A 34 9.35 -7.27 -10.99
C TYR A 34 9.69 -5.90 -10.39
N ARG A 35 10.97 -5.62 -10.16
CA ARG A 35 11.46 -4.34 -9.61
C ARG A 35 10.99 -3.13 -10.44
N LEU A 36 11.28 -3.09 -11.74
CA LEU A 36 10.92 -1.94 -12.59
C LEU A 36 9.40 -1.70 -12.63
N ARG A 37 8.60 -2.76 -12.59
CA ARG A 37 7.12 -2.66 -12.48
C ARG A 37 6.71 -2.11 -11.11
N SER A 38 7.27 -2.63 -10.02
CA SER A 38 7.02 -2.15 -8.66
C SER A 38 7.40 -0.68 -8.49
N ASP A 39 8.53 -0.27 -9.07
CA ASP A 39 9.08 1.09 -8.97
C ASP A 39 8.17 2.10 -9.70
N PHE A 40 7.82 1.81 -10.97
CA PHE A 40 6.87 2.61 -11.77
C PHE A 40 5.52 2.78 -11.07
N VAL A 41 5.02 1.72 -10.43
CA VAL A 41 3.70 1.72 -9.82
C VAL A 41 3.70 2.44 -8.47
N CYS A 42 4.77 2.28 -7.69
CA CYS A 42 4.99 3.08 -6.50
C CYS A 42 5.06 4.57 -6.87
N GLU A 43 5.79 4.94 -7.93
CA GLU A 43 5.85 6.33 -8.43
C GLU A 43 4.46 6.88 -8.77
N LYS A 44 3.68 6.19 -9.62
CA LYS A 44 2.34 6.65 -10.02
C LYS A 44 1.35 6.68 -8.85
N TYR A 45 1.43 5.72 -7.94
CA TYR A 45 0.63 5.72 -6.72
C TYR A 45 0.97 6.94 -5.84
N MET A 46 2.25 7.22 -5.61
CA MET A 46 2.66 8.34 -4.75
C MET A 46 2.39 9.71 -5.40
N ALA A 47 2.34 9.80 -6.73
CA ALA A 47 1.83 10.99 -7.42
C ALA A 47 0.34 11.23 -7.09
N VAL A 48 -0.51 10.20 -7.17
CA VAL A 48 -1.93 10.29 -6.78
C VAL A 48 -2.11 10.68 -5.30
N VAL A 49 -1.24 10.19 -4.40
CA VAL A 49 -1.22 10.62 -2.99
C VAL A 49 -0.74 12.07 -2.83
N ARG A 50 0.21 12.54 -3.64
CA ARG A 50 0.73 13.92 -3.65
C ARG A 50 -0.32 14.93 -4.08
N ASP A 51 -1.11 14.60 -5.09
CA ASP A 51 -2.07 15.54 -5.68
C ASP A 51 -3.46 15.44 -5.02
N LYS A 52 -3.62 14.53 -4.04
CA LYS A 52 -4.90 14.23 -3.36
C LYS A 52 -6.05 13.96 -4.34
N CYS A 53 -5.77 13.26 -5.45
CA CYS A 53 -6.72 13.08 -6.55
C CYS A 53 -8.06 12.41 -6.19
N PHE A 54 -8.20 11.85 -4.99
CA PHE A 54 -9.48 11.41 -4.45
C PHE A 54 -10.01 12.42 -3.43
N LYS A 55 -10.99 13.24 -3.83
CA LYS A 55 -11.90 13.86 -2.86
C LYS A 55 -12.69 12.74 -2.19
N LEU A 56 -12.50 12.56 -0.89
CA LEU A 56 -13.14 11.51 -0.10
C LEU A 56 -14.66 11.76 -0.06
N GLY A 57 -15.41 11.12 -0.96
CA GLY A 57 -16.84 11.33 -1.15
C GLY A 57 -17.31 11.37 -2.62
N GLU A 58 -16.45 11.78 -3.56
CA GLU A 58 -16.79 11.82 -5.01
C GLU A 58 -16.36 10.54 -5.75
N ALA A 59 -15.35 9.83 -5.25
CA ALA A 59 -14.87 8.59 -5.86
C ALA A 59 -15.65 7.36 -5.37
N ASP A 60 -15.95 6.44 -6.30
CA ASP A 60 -16.57 5.14 -5.99
C ASP A 60 -15.76 4.39 -4.92
N GLN A 61 -16.45 3.99 -3.84
CA GLN A 61 -15.88 3.22 -2.74
C GLN A 61 -15.28 1.88 -3.21
N SER A 62 -15.77 1.30 -4.30
CA SER A 62 -15.19 0.09 -4.91
C SER A 62 -13.82 0.36 -5.56
N LEU A 63 -13.62 1.55 -6.15
CA LEU A 63 -12.35 2.00 -6.71
C LEU A 63 -11.36 2.39 -5.61
N LEU A 64 -11.81 3.13 -4.59
CA LEU A 64 -11.00 3.46 -3.42
C LEU A 64 -10.55 2.18 -2.69
N SER A 65 -11.47 1.25 -2.43
CA SER A 65 -11.14 -0.02 -1.79
C SER A 65 -10.10 -0.80 -2.60
N ARG A 66 -10.25 -0.90 -3.94
CA ARG A 66 -9.24 -1.53 -4.81
C ARG A 66 -7.90 -0.82 -4.77
N TYR A 67 -7.89 0.52 -4.78
CA TYR A 67 -6.68 1.34 -4.71
C TYR A 67 -5.93 1.14 -3.38
N PHE A 68 -6.63 1.13 -2.24
CA PHE A 68 -6.02 0.94 -0.93
C PHE A 68 -5.70 -0.52 -0.59
N HIS A 69 -6.35 -1.50 -1.24
CA HIS A 69 -5.96 -2.92 -1.16
C HIS A 69 -4.80 -3.27 -2.11
N PHE A 70 -4.38 -2.37 -3.00
CA PHE A 70 -3.26 -2.62 -3.89
C PHE A 70 -1.96 -2.82 -3.07
N ARG A 71 -1.31 -3.97 -3.26
CA ARG A 71 -0.03 -4.29 -2.60
C ARG A 71 1.10 -3.61 -3.34
N LEU A 72 1.41 -2.38 -2.90
CA LEU A 72 2.52 -1.58 -3.41
C LEU A 72 3.91 -2.18 -3.19
N PHE A 73 4.04 -3.06 -2.19
CA PHE A 73 5.31 -3.57 -1.73
C PHE A 73 5.34 -5.10 -1.81
N PRO A 74 6.43 -5.70 -2.32
CA PRO A 74 6.60 -7.13 -2.26
C PRO A 74 6.67 -7.62 -0.81
N PRO A 75 6.32 -8.89 -0.56
CA PRO A 75 6.66 -9.54 0.70
C PRO A 75 8.18 -9.55 0.92
N ALA A 76 8.58 -9.70 2.18
CA ALA A 76 9.97 -9.92 2.56
C ALA A 76 10.58 -11.09 1.74
N PRO A 77 11.83 -10.97 1.24
CA PRO A 77 12.86 -9.98 1.61
C PRO A 77 13.04 -8.80 0.63
N PHE A 78 12.20 -8.64 -0.39
CA PHE A 78 12.48 -7.74 -1.54
C PHE A 78 12.40 -6.22 -1.24
N TYR A 79 12.01 -5.81 -0.02
CA TYR A 79 11.93 -4.39 0.39
C TYR A 79 13.29 -3.67 0.51
N MET A 80 14.41 -4.37 0.37
CA MET A 80 15.75 -3.77 0.48
C MET A 80 16.25 -3.08 -0.81
N THR A 81 15.55 -3.23 -1.93
CA THR A 81 16.00 -2.70 -3.23
C THR A 81 14.95 -1.90 -4.03
N GLY A 82 13.68 -1.87 -3.61
CA GLY A 82 12.66 -0.97 -4.17
C GLY A 82 12.75 0.46 -3.63
N PRO A 83 11.99 1.42 -4.19
CA PRO A 83 11.88 2.77 -3.68
C PRO A 83 11.31 2.77 -2.25
N SER A 84 11.97 3.50 -1.37
CA SER A 84 11.54 3.70 0.01
C SER A 84 10.42 4.74 0.06
N MET A 85 9.50 4.57 1.02
CA MET A 85 8.53 5.61 1.36
C MET A 85 9.19 6.95 1.75
N SER A 86 10.46 6.93 2.18
CA SER A 86 11.26 8.12 2.46
C SER A 86 11.65 8.92 1.21
N ASP A 87 11.59 8.31 0.03
CA ASP A 87 12.07 8.92 -1.22
C ASP A 87 11.00 9.88 -1.79
N PHE A 88 9.77 9.79 -1.28
CA PHE A 88 8.66 10.67 -1.59
C PHE A 88 8.47 11.71 -0.48
N ASP A 89 8.94 12.95 -0.70
CA ASP A 89 8.60 14.08 0.17
C ASP A 89 7.13 14.48 -0.04
N LEU A 90 6.24 13.84 0.71
CA LEU A 90 4.82 14.14 0.74
C LEU A 90 4.50 15.11 1.89
N PRO A 91 3.65 16.13 1.66
CA PRO A 91 3.15 17.00 2.73
C PRO A 91 2.49 16.19 3.85
N ALA A 92 2.65 16.64 5.10
CA ALA A 92 2.14 15.91 6.27
C ALA A 92 0.63 15.59 6.19
N ALA A 93 -0.16 16.52 5.62
CA ALA A 93 -1.59 16.32 5.40
C ALA A 93 -1.91 15.17 4.42
N ASN A 94 -1.06 14.94 3.42
CA ASN A 94 -1.24 13.88 2.42
C ASN A 94 -0.87 12.52 3.00
N VAL A 95 0.21 12.47 3.78
CA VAL A 95 0.60 11.29 4.55
C VAL A 95 -0.51 10.92 5.53
N GLU A 96 -1.08 11.90 6.27
CA GLU A 96 -2.19 11.65 7.18
C GLU A 96 -3.45 11.15 6.47
N TRP A 97 -3.83 11.78 5.35
CA TRP A 97 -4.95 11.34 4.53
C TRP A 97 -4.77 9.88 4.04
N TRP A 98 -3.58 9.53 3.54
CA TRP A 98 -3.29 8.18 3.07
C TRP A 98 -3.35 7.14 4.21
N VAL A 99 -2.76 7.44 5.37
CA VAL A 99 -2.82 6.54 6.53
C VAL A 99 -4.26 6.35 7.00
N ARG A 100 -5.07 7.42 7.07
CA ARG A 100 -6.49 7.34 7.46
C ARG A 100 -7.29 6.47 6.51
N ALA A 101 -7.15 6.67 5.19
CA ALA A 101 -7.84 5.85 4.20
C ALA A 101 -7.39 4.37 4.26
N THR A 102 -6.10 4.11 4.45
CA THR A 102 -5.55 2.75 4.57
C THR A 102 -6.06 2.05 5.85
N ALA A 103 -6.16 2.78 6.97
CA ALA A 103 -6.73 2.29 8.23
C ALA A 103 -8.26 2.10 8.17
N PHE A 104 -8.97 2.94 7.40
CA PHE A 104 -10.40 2.77 7.10
C PHE A 104 -10.65 1.48 6.31
N HIS A 105 -9.88 1.24 5.24
CA HIS A 105 -9.93 0.01 4.45
C HIS A 105 -9.30 -1.22 5.13
N ARG A 106 -8.93 -1.14 6.42
CA ARG A 106 -8.38 -2.23 7.23
C ARG A 106 -7.12 -2.91 6.65
N ASN A 107 -6.38 -2.25 5.76
CA ASN A 107 -5.18 -2.83 5.16
C ASN A 107 -3.96 -2.66 6.09
N SER A 108 -3.86 -3.54 7.10
CA SER A 108 -2.70 -3.62 7.99
C SER A 108 -1.39 -3.79 7.23
N GLN A 109 -1.37 -4.66 6.22
CA GLN A 109 -0.17 -4.98 5.44
C GLN A 109 0.43 -3.72 4.81
N SER A 110 -0.38 -2.85 4.20
CA SER A 110 0.12 -1.58 3.64
C SER A 110 0.66 -0.62 4.71
N LEU A 111 0.08 -0.59 5.92
CA LEU A 111 0.62 0.18 7.05
C LEU A 111 1.93 -0.42 7.57
N ASP A 112 2.02 -1.74 7.68
CA ASP A 112 3.21 -2.50 8.08
C ASP A 112 4.36 -2.26 7.07
N TYR A 113 4.08 -2.38 5.78
CA TYR A 113 5.04 -2.12 4.70
C TYR A 113 5.45 -0.66 4.67
N ALA A 114 4.52 0.29 4.76
CA ALA A 114 4.86 1.70 4.77
C ALA A 114 5.80 2.01 5.95
N PHE A 115 5.43 1.58 7.17
CA PHE A 115 6.18 1.84 8.39
C PHE A 115 7.61 1.28 8.39
N ASN A 116 7.80 0.07 7.89
CA ASN A 116 9.14 -0.53 7.75
C ASN A 116 9.89 0.06 6.54
N GLY A 117 9.18 0.30 5.45
CA GLY A 117 9.69 0.84 4.19
C GLY A 117 10.35 2.19 4.35
N VAL A 118 9.80 3.12 5.16
CA VAL A 118 10.42 4.44 5.40
C VAL A 118 11.87 4.33 5.93
N HIS A 119 12.20 3.21 6.57
CA HIS A 119 13.51 2.98 7.19
C HIS A 119 14.42 2.07 6.37
N ALA A 120 14.02 1.61 5.18
CA ALA A 120 14.81 0.71 4.33
C ALA A 120 16.20 1.31 4.04
N SER A 121 16.21 2.53 3.49
CA SER A 121 17.41 3.32 3.17
C SER A 121 18.11 3.95 4.38
N CYS A 122 17.55 3.87 5.59
CA CYS A 122 18.17 4.43 6.78
C CYS A 122 19.44 3.65 7.19
N GLN A 123 20.51 4.40 7.43
CA GLN A 123 21.60 3.94 8.30
C GLN A 123 21.17 4.07 9.77
N TRP A 124 21.70 3.18 10.61
CA TRP A 124 21.33 3.00 12.02
C TRP A 124 21.29 4.34 12.80
N PHE A 125 20.18 4.59 13.50
CA PHE A 125 19.81 5.84 14.19
C PHE A 125 19.73 7.14 13.34
N ARG A 126 20.33 7.19 12.14
CA ARG A 126 20.35 8.34 11.22
C ARG A 126 19.07 8.43 10.37
N CYS A 127 17.91 8.42 11.03
CA CYS A 127 16.61 8.61 10.36
C CYS A 127 16.45 10.05 9.85
N THR A 128 16.07 10.21 8.58
CA THR A 128 15.80 11.53 8.00
C THR A 128 14.54 12.17 8.61
N PRO A 129 14.32 13.49 8.44
CA PRO A 129 13.08 14.13 8.86
C PRO A 129 11.82 13.50 8.24
N LEU A 130 11.91 12.99 7.00
CA LEU A 130 10.80 12.30 6.32
C LEU A 130 10.44 10.98 7.01
N CYS A 131 11.44 10.17 7.37
CA CYS A 131 11.23 8.93 8.12
C CYS A 131 10.51 9.19 9.45
N LYS A 132 10.91 10.26 10.16
CA LYS A 132 10.28 10.68 11.43
C LYS A 132 8.84 11.20 11.21
N ARG A 133 8.59 11.95 10.13
CA ARG A 133 7.25 12.44 9.74
C ARG A 133 6.29 11.27 9.51
N TRP A 134 6.66 10.33 8.64
CA TRP A 134 5.84 9.13 8.37
C TRP A 134 5.60 8.28 9.62
N GLN A 135 6.66 7.94 10.36
CA GLN A 135 6.56 7.16 11.60
C GLN A 135 5.62 7.81 12.63
N SER A 136 5.74 9.13 12.82
CA SER A 136 4.88 9.88 13.74
C SER A 136 3.42 9.87 13.32
N ILE A 137 3.14 10.12 12.03
CA ILE A 137 1.77 10.17 11.51
C ILE A 137 1.11 8.78 11.55
N ILE A 138 1.81 7.71 11.14
CA ILE A 138 1.30 6.34 11.22
C ILE A 138 0.93 5.99 12.66
N LEU A 139 1.86 6.17 13.62
CA LEU A 139 1.60 5.85 15.03
C LEU A 139 0.46 6.68 15.62
N ARG A 140 0.36 7.97 15.27
CA ARG A 140 -0.69 8.87 15.76
C ARG A 140 -2.08 8.48 15.24
N VAL A 141 -2.21 8.24 13.93
CA VAL A 141 -3.51 7.87 13.33
C VAL A 141 -3.92 6.47 13.78
N CYS A 142 -3.03 5.48 13.74
CA CYS A 142 -3.36 4.13 14.23
C CYS A 142 -3.84 4.16 15.69
N ARG A 143 -3.22 4.96 16.57
CA ARG A 143 -3.70 5.15 17.95
C ARG A 143 -5.09 5.81 18.01
N SER A 144 -5.37 6.86 17.24
CA SER A 144 -6.70 7.49 17.25
C SER A 144 -7.81 6.58 16.71
N GLU A 145 -7.47 5.68 15.78
CA GLU A 145 -8.38 4.69 15.21
C GLU A 145 -8.47 3.40 16.07
N ASN A 146 -7.90 3.38 17.29
CA ASN A 146 -7.85 2.26 18.22
C ASN A 146 -7.16 0.98 17.68
N TRP A 147 -6.22 1.13 16.75
CA TRP A 147 -5.36 0.03 16.31
C TRP A 147 -4.28 -0.29 17.34
N GLN A 148 -3.88 -1.56 17.41
CA GLN A 148 -2.69 -1.95 18.16
C GLN A 148 -1.45 -1.44 17.42
N VAL A 149 -0.57 -0.74 18.15
CA VAL A 149 0.68 -0.18 17.62
C VAL A 149 1.90 -0.73 18.37
N PRO A 150 3.09 -0.81 17.75
CA PRO A 150 4.30 -1.27 18.43
C PRO A 150 4.64 -0.46 19.68
N SER A 151 5.00 -1.16 20.77
CA SER A 151 5.50 -0.54 22.01
C SER A 151 6.85 0.17 21.79
N ALA A 152 7.24 1.08 22.68
CA ALA A 152 8.54 1.77 22.59
C ALA A 152 9.74 0.79 22.50
N VAL A 153 9.69 -0.31 23.25
CA VAL A 153 10.70 -1.39 23.18
C VAL A 153 10.69 -2.07 21.81
N ARG A 154 9.52 -2.35 21.24
CA ARG A 154 9.42 -2.93 19.89
C ARG A 154 9.93 -1.95 18.83
N LEU A 155 9.61 -0.66 18.94
CA LEU A 155 10.13 0.43 18.07
C LEU A 155 11.66 0.50 18.06
N LEU A 156 12.30 0.28 19.22
CA LEU A 156 13.76 0.14 19.29
C LEU A 156 14.23 -1.14 18.57
N LEU A 157 13.65 -2.30 18.87
CA LEU A 157 14.03 -3.58 18.25
C LEU A 157 13.91 -3.59 16.72
N ILE A 158 12.92 -2.90 16.15
CA ILE A 158 12.76 -2.74 14.69
C ILE A 158 13.93 -1.96 14.09
N ARG A 159 14.41 -0.91 14.78
CA ARG A 159 15.59 -0.13 14.36
C ARG A 159 16.90 -0.92 14.44
N PHE A 160 16.98 -1.91 15.33
CA PHE A 160 18.14 -2.82 15.43
C PHE A 160 18.07 -4.01 14.46
N ASN A 161 16.87 -4.48 14.10
CA ASN A 161 16.69 -5.73 13.36
C ASN A 161 15.80 -5.53 12.13
N LYS A 162 16.43 -5.21 10.99
CA LYS A 162 15.80 -4.89 9.69
C LYS A 162 14.90 -5.99 9.11
N SER A 163 14.80 -7.18 9.71
CA SER A 163 14.06 -8.34 9.15
C SER A 163 12.71 -8.63 9.80
N LYS A 164 12.31 -7.94 10.88
CA LYS A 164 11.12 -8.31 11.66
C LYS A 164 9.88 -7.48 11.30
N HIS A 165 8.85 -8.18 10.81
CA HIS A 165 7.51 -7.64 10.62
C HIS A 165 7.02 -6.90 11.88
N THR A 166 6.40 -5.76 11.65
CA THR A 166 5.73 -4.95 12.66
C THR A 166 4.25 -5.13 12.46
N PRO A 167 3.51 -5.76 13.37
CA PRO A 167 2.08 -5.91 13.17
C PRO A 167 1.33 -4.68 13.68
N PHE A 168 0.68 -3.95 12.78
CA PHE A 168 -0.47 -3.11 13.10
C PHE A 168 -1.73 -3.98 13.03
N TYR A 169 -2.44 -4.17 14.14
CA TYR A 169 -3.70 -4.90 14.14
C TYR A 169 -4.89 -3.95 14.26
N PRO A 170 -5.93 -4.11 13.41
CA PRO A 170 -7.17 -3.34 13.56
C PRO A 170 -7.87 -3.71 14.88
N PRO A 171 -8.72 -2.83 15.43
CA PRO A 171 -9.47 -3.11 16.65
C PRO A 171 -10.34 -4.36 16.47
N GLN A 172 -10.12 -5.37 17.32
CA GLN A 172 -10.80 -6.68 17.25
C GLN A 172 -12.32 -6.61 17.45
N ASN A 173 -12.85 -5.47 17.91
CA ASN A 173 -14.22 -5.34 18.40
C ASN A 173 -15.07 -4.34 17.59
N THR A 174 -14.82 -4.20 16.28
CA THR A 174 -15.76 -3.51 15.36
C THR A 174 -16.53 -4.52 14.51
N ARG A 175 -17.51 -5.20 15.12
CA ARG A 175 -18.62 -5.77 14.35
C ARG A 175 -19.35 -4.61 13.67
N ASN A 176 -19.58 -4.72 12.36
CA ASN A 176 -20.48 -3.87 11.57
C ASN A 176 -20.10 -2.37 11.46
N LEU A 177 -19.10 -2.05 10.63
CA LEU A 177 -19.06 -0.75 9.92
C LEU A 177 -19.23 -0.87 8.39
N CYS A 178 -19.26 -2.08 7.84
CA CYS A 178 -19.65 -2.34 6.44
C CYS A 178 -21.19 -2.36 6.23
N SER A 179 -21.96 -1.71 7.10
CA SER A 179 -23.43 -1.63 7.00
C SER A 179 -23.93 -0.22 7.30
N CYS A 180 -23.57 0.72 6.42
CA CYS A 180 -24.31 1.95 6.26
C CYS A 180 -25.29 1.80 5.09
N ARG A 181 -26.46 1.25 5.45
CA ARG A 181 -27.77 1.82 5.13
C ARG A 181 -27.97 2.36 3.71
N GLN A 182 -28.55 1.51 2.86
CA GLN A 182 -29.69 1.94 2.04
C GLN A 182 -30.83 2.43 2.98
N ASN A 183 -31.68 3.34 2.50
CA ASN A 183 -32.56 4.28 3.25
C ASN A 183 -31.79 5.55 3.66
N VAL A 184 -32.17 6.80 3.39
CA VAL A 184 -33.47 7.42 3.05
C VAL A 184 -33.17 8.50 1.98
N LEU A 185 -34.08 8.85 1.05
CA LEU A 185 -35.49 8.46 0.93
C LEU A 185 -35.69 7.50 -0.25
#